data_AF-R7U945-F1
#
_entry.id   AF-R7U945-F1
#
_cell.length_a   1.000
_cell.length_b   1.000
_cell.length_c   1.000
_cell.angle_alpha   90.00
_cell.angle_beta   90.00
_cell.angle_gamma   90.00
#
_symmetry.space_group_name_H-M   'P 1'
#
loop_
_entity.id
_entity.type
_entity.pdbx_description
1 polymer ?
#
loop_
_entity_poly.entity_id
_entity_poly.type
_entity_poly.pdbx_seq_one_letter_code
_entity_poly.pdbx_strand_id
1 'polypeptide(L)'
;MLDEVDSAVGFMAKILSTNMNSDRMDTFKEMLQVAMLDHYQNHWFPEKPMKGSGYRCIRIVNNKMDPLVARAGAVVGLNEEALLGILPPEFTLWVDPREVSYRIGEEGSIGVLFGEEADRLSDNSSNTSRTPSPPIVITAPDNASLAQLASQEFLQQQCRLQHLRASSPSSGAGSWDNYMTNYC
;
A
#
# COMPACT_ATOMS: atom_id res chain seq x y z
N MET A 1 7.51 -5.25 5.74
CA MET A 1 6.46 -4.22 5.90
C MET A 1 6.49 -3.25 4.73
N LEU A 2 7.65 -2.65 4.41
CA LEU A 2 7.74 -1.65 3.34
C LEU A 2 7.25 -2.19 2.00
N ASP A 3 7.76 -3.36 1.57
CA ASP A 3 7.36 -3.96 0.29
C ASP A 3 5.85 -4.25 0.22
N GLU A 4 5.27 -4.73 1.32
CA GLU A 4 3.83 -5.00 1.42
C GLU A 4 3.00 -3.72 1.38
N VAL A 5 3.43 -2.68 2.09
CA VAL A 5 2.77 -1.37 2.05
C VAL A 5 2.89 -0.75 0.66
N ASP A 6 4.04 -0.86 0.00
CA ASP A 6 4.26 -0.32 -1.35
C ASP A 6 3.38 -1.01 -2.38
N SER A 7 3.25 -2.34 -2.31
CA SER A 7 2.34 -3.10 -3.15
C SER A 7 0.88 -2.66 -2.94
N ALA A 8 0.45 -2.51 -1.68
CA ALA A 8 -0.89 -2.04 -1.34
C ALA A 8 -1.16 -0.61 -1.85
N VAL A 9 -0.25 0.33 -1.61
CA VAL A 9 -0.34 1.72 -2.07
C VAL A 9 -0.36 1.80 -3.60
N GLY A 10 0.49 1.03 -4.28
CA GLY A 10 0.52 0.95 -5.73
C GLY A 10 -0.80 0.43 -6.31
N PHE A 11 -1.40 -0.57 -5.68
CA PHE A 11 -2.71 -1.07 -6.08
C PHE A 11 -3.83 -0.05 -5.89
N MET A 12 -3.87 0.65 -4.74
CA MET A 12 -4.83 1.74 -4.51
C MET A 12 -4.67 2.88 -5.53
N ALA A 13 -3.44 3.27 -5.81
CA ALA A 13 -3.13 4.27 -6.83
C ALA A 13 -3.62 3.85 -8.22
N LYS A 14 -3.47 2.57 -8.58
CA LYS A 14 -3.97 2.02 -9.85
C LYS A 14 -5.48 2.15 -9.97
N ILE A 15 -6.24 1.89 -8.91
CA ILE A 15 -7.71 2.05 -8.91
C ILE A 15 -8.10 3.52 -9.08
N LEU A 16 -7.37 4.44 -8.45
CA LEU A 16 -7.66 5.88 -8.48
C LEU A 16 -7.10 6.61 -9.72
N SER A 17 -6.30 5.93 -10.55
CA SER A 17 -5.48 6.52 -11.62
C SER A 17 -6.23 7.31 -12.69
N THR A 18 -7.52 7.02 -12.90
CA THR A 18 -8.32 7.70 -13.93
C THR A 18 -8.70 9.14 -13.59
N ASN A 19 -8.57 9.56 -12.32
CA ASN A 19 -9.10 10.84 -11.83
C ASN A 19 -8.05 11.81 -11.30
N MET A 20 -6.76 11.53 -11.49
CA MET A 20 -5.66 12.30 -10.89
C MET A 20 -4.50 12.53 -11.86
N ASN A 21 -3.86 13.69 -11.78
CA ASN A 21 -2.57 13.93 -12.45
C ASN A 21 -1.43 13.28 -11.65
N SER A 22 -0.22 13.22 -12.22
CA SER A 22 0.96 12.61 -11.60
C SER A 22 1.24 13.15 -10.20
N ASP A 23 1.23 14.47 -10.04
CA ASP A 23 1.67 15.12 -8.80
C ASP A 23 0.70 14.85 -7.64
N ARG A 24 -0.61 14.90 -7.90
CA ARG A 24 -1.63 14.51 -6.92
C ARG A 24 -1.54 13.02 -6.62
N MET A 25 -1.28 12.18 -7.63
CA MET A 25 -1.15 10.74 -7.42
C MET A 25 0.07 10.40 -6.54
N ASP A 26 1.21 11.03 -6.79
CA ASP A 26 2.43 10.82 -5.99
C ASP A 26 2.23 11.30 -4.55
N THR A 27 1.56 12.45 -4.37
CA THR A 27 1.19 12.94 -3.04
C THR A 27 0.26 11.97 -2.32
N PHE A 28 -0.76 11.43 -3.01
CA PHE A 28 -1.67 10.45 -2.42
C PHE A 28 -0.91 9.19 -1.97
N LYS A 29 -0.03 8.67 -2.82
CA LYS A 29 0.79 7.49 -2.52
C LYS A 29 1.66 7.72 -1.28
N GLU A 30 2.37 8.83 -1.23
CA GLU A 30 3.22 9.20 -0.10
C GLU A 30 2.41 9.29 1.21
N MET A 31 1.27 9.98 1.17
CA MET A 31 0.43 10.14 2.36
C MET A 31 -0.16 8.82 2.86
N LEU A 32 -0.61 7.96 1.95
CA LEU A 32 -1.16 6.66 2.31
C LEU A 32 -0.08 5.74 2.89
N GLN A 33 1.10 5.69 2.26
CA GLN A 33 2.25 4.91 2.73
C GLN A 33 2.62 5.30 4.16
N VAL A 34 2.79 6.59 4.43
CA VAL A 34 3.12 7.10 5.78
C VAL A 34 2.03 6.75 6.78
N ALA A 35 0.76 6.95 6.42
CA ALA A 35 -0.36 6.62 7.30
C ALA A 35 -0.42 5.13 7.66
N MET A 36 -0.13 4.24 6.70
CA MET A 36 -0.10 2.80 6.92
C MET A 36 1.09 2.38 7.80
N LEU A 37 2.29 2.89 7.52
CA LEU A 37 3.49 2.56 8.31
C LEU A 37 3.36 2.99 9.78
N ASP A 38 2.82 4.19 10.03
CA ASP A 38 2.55 4.68 11.38
C ASP A 38 1.49 3.82 12.09
N HIS A 39 0.38 3.53 11.41
CA HIS A 39 -0.72 2.71 11.95
C HIS A 39 -0.26 1.28 12.26
N TYR A 40 0.58 0.68 11.43
CA TYR A 40 0.98 -0.72 11.56
C TYR A 40 2.12 -0.97 12.54
N GLN A 41 2.84 0.07 12.99
CA GLN A 41 4.11 -0.04 13.72
C GLN A 41 4.06 -1.03 14.91
N ASN A 42 3.01 -0.99 15.73
CA ASN A 42 2.86 -1.84 16.91
C ASN A 42 1.99 -3.09 16.67
N HIS A 43 1.54 -3.27 15.44
CA HIS A 43 0.63 -4.34 15.04
C HIS A 43 1.22 -5.16 13.90
N TRP A 44 2.54 -5.26 13.77
CA TRP A 44 3.22 -6.05 12.74
C TRP A 44 4.00 -7.20 13.35
N PHE A 45 3.60 -8.45 13.06
CA PHE A 45 4.17 -9.66 13.67
C PHE A 45 4.60 -10.65 12.58
N PRO A 46 5.84 -10.56 12.04
CA PRO A 46 6.30 -11.43 10.97
C PRO A 46 6.24 -12.93 11.30
N GLU A 47 6.39 -13.32 12.56
CA GLU A 47 6.33 -14.71 13.02
C GLU A 47 4.89 -15.22 13.11
N LYS A 48 3.91 -14.32 13.18
CA LYS A 48 2.48 -14.62 13.24
C LYS A 48 1.71 -13.66 12.31
N PRO A 49 1.83 -13.80 10.98
CA PRO A 49 1.32 -12.81 10.02
C PRO A 49 -0.15 -12.43 10.22
N MET A 50 -1.00 -13.42 10.52
CA MET A 50 -2.43 -13.21 10.76
C MET A 50 -2.75 -12.41 12.03
N LYS A 51 -1.82 -12.33 13.00
CA LYS A 51 -2.03 -11.55 14.21
C LYS A 51 -2.12 -10.07 13.83
N GLY A 52 -3.23 -9.43 14.14
CA GLY A 52 -3.48 -8.02 13.81
C GLY A 52 -3.90 -7.77 12.36
N SER A 53 -4.14 -8.80 11.54
CA SER A 53 -4.56 -8.63 10.13
C SER A 53 -5.83 -7.78 9.99
N GLY A 54 -6.86 -8.03 10.81
CA GLY A 54 -8.08 -7.21 10.82
C GLY A 54 -7.87 -5.75 11.25
N TYR A 55 -6.86 -5.46 12.08
CA TYR A 55 -6.51 -4.09 12.47
C TYR A 55 -5.81 -3.33 11.33
N ARG A 56 -5.02 -4.05 10.53
CA ARG A 56 -4.28 -3.49 9.39
C ARG A 56 -5.14 -3.39 8.14
N CYS A 57 -6.21 -4.17 8.02
CA CYS A 57 -7.01 -4.23 6.81
C CYS A 57 -7.59 -2.86 6.43
N ILE A 58 -7.54 -2.54 5.14
CA ILE A 58 -8.26 -1.42 4.55
C ILE A 58 -9.61 -1.95 4.10
N ARG A 59 -10.70 -1.37 4.60
CA ARG A 59 -12.05 -1.88 4.31
C ARG A 59 -13.02 -0.77 3.93
N ILE A 60 -13.73 -0.99 2.84
CA ILE A 60 -14.82 -0.15 2.34
C ILE A 60 -16.06 -1.04 2.23
N VAL A 61 -17.12 -0.65 2.93
CA VAL A 61 -18.40 -1.36 2.95
C VAL A 61 -19.49 -0.40 3.41
N ASN A 62 -20.74 -0.53 2.92
CA ASN A 62 -21.88 0.27 3.35
C ASN A 62 -21.62 1.79 3.31
N ASN A 63 -20.98 2.29 2.24
CA ASN A 63 -20.58 3.69 2.08
C ASN A 63 -19.66 4.24 3.20
N LYS A 64 -18.97 3.36 3.92
CA LYS A 64 -17.98 3.76 4.93
C LYS A 64 -16.59 3.65 4.33
N MET A 65 -15.90 4.77 4.23
CA MET A 65 -14.51 4.83 3.77
C MET A 65 -13.54 4.37 4.86
N ASP A 66 -12.43 3.77 4.45
CA ASP A 66 -11.33 3.49 5.36
C ASP A 66 -10.66 4.81 5.82
N PRO A 67 -10.40 5.01 7.13
CA PRO A 67 -9.83 6.26 7.63
C PRO A 67 -8.45 6.60 7.06
N LEU A 68 -7.59 5.61 6.75
CA LEU A 68 -6.27 5.87 6.18
C LEU A 68 -6.40 6.40 4.75
N VAL A 69 -7.29 5.79 3.96
CA VAL A 69 -7.59 6.21 2.58
C VAL A 69 -8.29 7.57 2.56
N ALA A 70 -9.26 7.80 3.45
CA ALA A 70 -9.95 9.09 3.58
C ALA A 70 -8.96 10.23 3.88
N ARG A 71 -8.03 10.03 4.81
CA ARG A 71 -6.99 11.02 5.13
C ARG A 71 -6.07 11.30 3.95
N ALA A 72 -5.58 10.26 3.27
CA ALA A 72 -4.72 10.44 2.11
C ALA A 72 -5.45 11.16 0.96
N GLY A 73 -6.72 10.82 0.72
CA GLY A 73 -7.56 11.48 -0.28
C GLY A 73 -7.81 12.95 0.05
N ALA A 74 -8.07 13.29 1.32
CA ALA A 74 -8.31 14.66 1.73
C ALA A 74 -7.12 15.59 1.42
N VAL A 75 -5.88 15.12 1.60
CA VAL A 75 -4.66 15.89 1.28
C VAL A 75 -4.58 16.27 -0.19
N VAL A 76 -5.10 15.40 -1.08
CA VAL A 76 -5.10 15.62 -2.52
C VAL A 76 -6.42 16.20 -3.03
N GLY A 77 -7.29 16.67 -2.14
CA GLY A 77 -8.56 17.32 -2.47
C GLY A 77 -9.67 16.36 -2.91
N LEU A 78 -9.61 15.09 -2.53
CA LEU A 78 -10.69 14.11 -2.71
C LEU A 78 -11.40 13.91 -1.37
N ASN A 79 -12.69 14.25 -1.32
CA ASN A 79 -13.53 13.93 -0.17
C ASN A 79 -13.96 12.45 -0.22
N GLU A 80 -14.55 11.95 0.87
CA GLU A 80 -14.99 10.55 0.96
C GLU A 80 -16.02 10.18 -0.11
N GLU A 81 -16.95 11.07 -0.45
CA GLU A 81 -17.96 10.84 -1.50
C GLU A 81 -17.30 10.62 -2.87
N ALA A 82 -16.31 11.44 -3.23
CA ALA A 82 -15.56 11.28 -4.47
C ALA A 82 -14.77 9.97 -4.48
N LEU A 83 -14.14 9.61 -3.36
CA LEU A 83 -13.43 8.33 -3.22
C LEU A 83 -14.38 7.13 -3.36
N LEU A 84 -15.54 7.17 -2.69
CA LEU A 84 -16.58 6.13 -2.77
C LEU A 84 -17.18 6.01 -4.18
N GLY A 85 -17.21 7.10 -4.96
CA GLY A 85 -17.63 7.08 -6.35
C GLY A 85 -16.62 6.43 -7.31
N ILE A 86 -15.36 6.28 -6.89
CA ILE A 86 -14.27 5.70 -7.70
C ILE A 86 -13.95 4.27 -7.25
N LEU A 87 -13.85 4.05 -5.94
CA LEU A 87 -13.49 2.77 -5.34
C LEU A 87 -14.67 1.79 -5.40
N PRO A 88 -14.41 0.47 -5.45
CA PRO A 88 -15.48 -0.51 -5.37
C PRO A 88 -16.30 -0.35 -4.08
N PRO A 89 -17.65 -0.43 -4.12
CA PRO A 89 -18.51 -0.25 -2.95
C PRO A 89 -18.21 -1.22 -1.79
N GLU A 90 -17.73 -2.40 -2.15
CA GLU A 90 -17.28 -3.44 -1.24
C GLU A 90 -15.86 -3.83 -1.62
N PHE A 91 -14.93 -3.42 -0.78
CA PHE A 91 -13.52 -3.63 -0.99
C PHE A 91 -12.86 -3.98 0.33
N THR A 92 -11.97 -4.97 0.30
CA THR A 92 -11.12 -5.29 1.44
C THR A 92 -9.72 -5.58 0.94
N LEU A 93 -8.73 -5.00 1.59
CA LEU A 93 -7.31 -5.20 1.31
C LEU A 93 -6.61 -5.56 2.62
N TRP A 94 -6.01 -6.74 2.65
CA TRP A 94 -5.19 -7.22 3.75
C TRP A 94 -3.72 -6.94 3.43
N VAL A 95 -3.02 -6.37 4.41
CA VAL A 95 -1.60 -6.04 4.31
C VAL A 95 -0.92 -6.73 5.47
N ASP A 96 -0.45 -7.94 5.20
CA ASP A 96 0.07 -8.87 6.19
C ASP A 96 1.55 -9.16 5.92
N PRO A 97 2.36 -9.53 6.93
CA PRO A 97 3.73 -9.91 6.68
C PRO A 97 3.84 -11.02 5.63
N ARG A 98 4.60 -10.75 4.57
CA ARG A 98 4.81 -11.63 3.39
C ARG A 98 3.61 -11.80 2.45
N GLU A 99 2.49 -11.12 2.68
CA GLU A 99 1.32 -11.24 1.81
C GLU A 99 0.50 -9.95 1.75
N VAL A 100 0.14 -9.55 0.53
CA VAL A 100 -0.87 -8.52 0.29
C VAL A 100 -1.94 -9.13 -0.58
N SER A 101 -3.17 -9.15 -0.09
CA SER A 101 -4.30 -9.76 -0.79
C SER A 101 -5.55 -8.89 -0.68
N TYR A 102 -6.47 -9.04 -1.62
CA TYR A 102 -7.66 -8.20 -1.70
C TYR A 102 -8.90 -9.00 -2.10
N ARG A 103 -10.06 -8.42 -1.83
CA ARG A 103 -11.37 -8.88 -2.31
C ARG A 103 -12.19 -7.68 -2.78
N ILE A 104 -12.91 -7.88 -3.88
CA ILE A 104 -13.89 -6.92 -4.41
C ILE A 104 -15.26 -7.60 -4.41
N GLY A 105 -16.25 -7.02 -3.72
CA GLY A 105 -17.58 -7.60 -3.50
C GLY A 105 -17.65 -8.54 -2.29
N GLU A 106 -18.85 -8.74 -1.73
CA GLU A 106 -19.08 -9.71 -0.63
C GLU A 106 -18.66 -11.13 -1.03
N GLU A 107 -19.08 -11.57 -2.22
CA GLU A 107 -18.82 -12.89 -2.79
C GLU A 107 -17.60 -12.93 -3.74
N GLY A 108 -16.74 -11.91 -3.65
CA GLY A 108 -15.55 -11.80 -4.49
C GLY A 108 -14.50 -12.89 -4.20
N SER A 109 -13.79 -13.32 -5.24
CA SER A 109 -12.57 -14.13 -5.05
C SER A 109 -11.45 -13.31 -4.42
N ILE A 110 -10.58 -13.97 -3.66
CA ILE A 110 -9.35 -13.35 -3.14
C ILE A 110 -8.32 -13.27 -4.27
N GLY A 111 -7.78 -12.08 -4.52
CA GLY A 111 -6.60 -11.88 -5.37
C GLY A 111 -5.37 -11.57 -4.53
N VAL A 112 -4.19 -12.03 -4.95
CA VAL A 112 -2.91 -11.78 -4.27
C VAL A 112 -2.07 -10.81 -5.09
N LEU A 113 -1.58 -9.75 -4.46
CA LEU A 113 -0.77 -8.68 -5.04
C LEU A 113 0.72 -8.81 -4.69
N PHE A 114 1.02 -9.42 -3.55
CA PHE A 114 2.37 -9.66 -3.06
C PHE A 114 2.38 -10.96 -2.24
N GLY A 115 3.44 -11.74 -2.37
CA GLY A 115 3.61 -13.02 -1.68
C GLY A 115 3.85 -14.17 -2.65
N GLU A 116 4.07 -15.37 -2.10
CA GLU A 116 4.49 -16.54 -2.88
C GLU A 116 3.52 -16.91 -4.02
N GLU A 117 2.23 -16.69 -3.83
CA GLU A 117 1.22 -16.95 -4.87
C GLU A 117 1.31 -15.95 -6.03
N ALA A 118 1.60 -14.67 -5.75
CA ALA A 118 1.82 -13.67 -6.79
C ALA A 118 3.05 -14.03 -7.65
N ASP A 119 4.12 -14.51 -7.02
CA ASP A 119 5.34 -14.94 -7.71
C ASP A 119 5.05 -16.10 -8.67
N ARG A 120 4.30 -17.13 -8.21
CA ARG A 120 3.91 -18.28 -9.04
C ARG A 120 3.09 -17.89 -10.26
N LEU A 121 2.19 -16.92 -10.12
CA LEU A 121 1.37 -16.41 -11.23
C LEU A 121 2.21 -15.61 -12.23
N SER A 122 3.25 -14.92 -11.76
CA SER A 122 4.18 -14.18 -12.62
C SER A 122 5.07 -15.11 -13.44
N ASP A 123 5.56 -16.22 -12.85
CA ASP A 123 6.43 -17.19 -13.52
C ASP A 123 5.71 -17.97 -14.63
N ASN A 124 4.41 -18.24 -14.46
CA ASN A 124 3.65 -19.08 -15.39
C ASN A 124 3.30 -18.37 -16.72
N SER A 125 3.51 -17.05 -16.82
CA SER A 125 3.35 -16.28 -18.07
C SER A 125 4.58 -16.36 -18.99
N SER A 126 5.63 -17.10 -18.61
CA SER A 126 6.90 -17.19 -19.36
C SER A 126 6.96 -18.34 -20.38
N ASN A 127 5.98 -19.27 -20.42
CA ASN A 127 6.03 -20.43 -21.32
C ASN A 127 5.37 -20.16 -22.68
N THR A 128 6.00 -19.30 -23.48
CA THR A 128 5.88 -19.36 -24.95
C THR A 128 7.29 -19.46 -25.57
N SER A 129 7.53 -20.64 -26.13
CA SER A 129 8.68 -21.11 -26.92
C SER A 129 9.67 -20.04 -27.39
N ARG A 130 10.92 -20.09 -26.91
CA ARG A 130 12.08 -19.57 -27.65
C ARG A 130 13.24 -20.56 -27.59
N THR A 131 13.70 -20.90 -28.79
CA THR A 131 14.87 -21.70 -29.13
C THR A 131 16.17 -21.12 -28.53
N PRO A 132 17.19 -21.94 -28.24
CA PRO A 132 18.42 -21.45 -27.60
C PRO A 132 19.27 -20.68 -28.62
N SER A 133 19.49 -19.40 -28.33
CA SER A 133 20.53 -18.55 -28.95
C SER A 133 21.75 -18.48 -28.03
N PRO A 134 22.97 -18.22 -28.55
CA PRO A 134 24.23 -18.42 -27.83
C PRO A 134 24.42 -17.40 -26.69
N PRO A 135 25.31 -17.68 -25.71
CA PRO A 135 25.40 -16.87 -24.50
C PRO A 135 26.05 -15.52 -24.81
N ILE A 136 25.32 -14.44 -24.50
CA ILE A 136 25.90 -13.10 -24.33
C ILE A 136 26.40 -13.02 -22.89
N VAL A 137 27.71 -12.83 -22.73
CA VAL A 137 28.34 -12.52 -21.45
C VAL A 137 27.90 -11.11 -21.05
N ILE A 138 27.04 -11.00 -20.03
CA ILE A 138 26.74 -9.75 -19.34
C ILE A 138 27.39 -9.85 -17.97
N THR A 139 28.41 -9.02 -17.76
CA THR A 139 28.98 -8.73 -16.44
C THR A 139 27.88 -8.13 -15.54
N ALA A 140 27.60 -8.79 -14.42
CA ALA A 140 26.66 -8.31 -13.42
C ALA A 140 27.12 -6.94 -12.86
N PRO A 141 26.22 -5.97 -12.64
CA PRO A 141 26.53 -4.82 -11.82
C PRO A 141 26.38 -5.20 -10.33
N ASP A 142 27.25 -4.65 -9.50
CA ASP A 142 27.29 -4.92 -8.07
C ASP A 142 26.00 -4.49 -7.35
N ASN A 143 25.27 -5.48 -6.81
CA ASN A 143 24.02 -5.31 -6.04
C ASN A 143 24.13 -4.41 -4.80
N ALA A 144 25.34 -4.06 -4.37
CA ALA A 144 25.56 -3.19 -3.21
C ALA A 144 25.10 -1.74 -3.45
N SER A 145 25.14 -1.25 -4.69
CA SER A 145 24.82 0.15 -5.00
C SER A 145 23.32 0.46 -4.90
N LEU A 146 22.46 -0.48 -5.33
CA LEU A 146 21.00 -0.29 -5.31
C LEU A 146 20.43 -0.26 -3.89
N ALA A 147 20.92 -1.14 -3.00
CA ALA A 147 20.51 -1.14 -1.60
C ALA A 147 20.88 0.19 -0.89
N GLN A 148 22.00 0.79 -1.29
CA GLN A 148 22.49 2.04 -0.74
C GLN A 148 21.72 3.26 -1.25
N LEU A 149 21.28 3.23 -2.51
CA LEU A 149 20.37 4.22 -3.09
C LEU A 149 18.98 4.15 -2.46
N ALA A 150 18.41 2.96 -2.29
CA ALA A 150 17.13 2.77 -1.61
C ALA A 150 17.16 3.28 -0.15
N SER A 151 18.28 3.05 0.54
CA SER A 151 18.48 3.58 1.91
C SER A 151 18.59 5.11 1.95
N GLN A 152 19.21 5.72 0.93
CA GLN A 152 19.29 7.18 0.82
C GLN A 152 17.93 7.81 0.50
N GLU A 153 17.17 7.24 -0.43
CA GLU A 153 15.81 7.70 -0.72
C GLU A 153 14.93 7.61 0.52
N PHE A 154 15.01 6.52 1.28
CA PHE A 154 14.26 6.36 2.52
C PHE A 154 14.58 7.44 3.55
N LEU A 155 15.87 7.75 3.78
CA LEU A 155 16.28 8.82 4.69
C LEU A 155 15.85 10.21 4.18
N GLN A 156 15.89 10.43 2.86
CA GLN A 156 15.46 11.68 2.25
C GLN A 156 13.94 11.87 2.37
N GLN A 157 13.16 10.78 2.24
CA GLN A 157 11.73 10.74 2.49
C GLN A 157 11.43 11.08 3.96
N GLN A 158 12.14 10.46 4.91
CA GLN A 158 11.99 10.77 6.34
C GLN A 158 12.28 12.24 6.67
N CYS A 159 13.33 12.82 6.08
CA CYS A 159 13.65 14.24 6.24
C CYS A 159 12.54 15.15 5.69
N ARG A 160 12.01 14.83 4.50
CA ARG A 160 10.91 15.60 3.89
C ARG A 160 9.66 15.59 4.78
N LEU A 161 9.34 14.46 5.40
CA LEU A 161 8.20 14.30 6.30
C LEU A 161 8.37 15.07 7.62
N GLN A 162 9.59 15.16 8.17
CA GLN A 162 9.87 15.97 9.35
C GLN A 162 9.58 17.46 9.10
N HIS A 163 9.87 17.95 7.90
CA HIS A 163 9.57 19.33 7.51
C HIS A 163 8.07 19.59 7.28
N LEU A 164 7.33 18.63 6.71
CA LEU A 164 5.87 18.73 6.57
C LEU A 164 5.17 18.74 7.93
N ARG A 165 5.64 17.96 8.90
CA ARG A 165 5.08 17.92 10.27
C ARG A 165 5.30 19.23 11.05
N ALA A 166 6.39 19.95 10.75
CA ALA A 166 6.69 21.25 11.37
C ALA A 166 5.87 22.42 10.80
N SER A 167 5.12 22.18 9.71
CA SER A 167 4.36 23.21 8.99
C SER A 167 2.86 23.24 9.32
N SER A 168 2.37 22.29 10.12
CA SER A 168 0.95 22.19 10.49
C SER A 168 0.63 22.98 11.76
N PRO A 169 -0.46 23.78 11.81
CA PRO A 169 -0.89 24.44 13.03
C PRO A 169 -1.36 23.41 14.06
N SER A 170 -0.98 23.62 15.32
CA SER A 170 -1.37 22.77 16.44
C SER A 170 -2.88 22.82 16.69
N SER A 171 -3.59 21.74 16.38
CA SER A 171 -4.92 21.49 16.95
C SER A 171 -5.14 20.01 17.19
N GLY A 172 -5.15 19.65 18.49
CA GLY A 172 -5.89 18.53 19.06
C GLY A 172 -5.41 17.12 18.73
N ALA A 173 -4.51 16.58 19.56
CA ALA A 173 -4.26 15.16 19.62
C ALA A 173 -5.49 14.41 20.16
N GLY A 174 -6.26 13.77 19.28
CA GLY A 174 -7.22 12.74 19.64
C GLY A 174 -6.50 11.39 19.74
N SER A 175 -6.59 10.74 20.91
CA SER A 175 -6.06 9.41 21.17
C SER A 175 -6.64 8.39 20.18
N TRP A 176 -5.76 7.53 19.66
CA TRP A 176 -6.02 6.50 18.65
C TRP A 176 -6.76 5.26 19.20
N ASP A 177 -7.11 5.25 20.49
CA ASP A 177 -7.53 4.04 21.20
C ASP A 177 -9.01 3.66 21.00
N ASN A 178 -9.80 4.42 20.24
CA ASN A 178 -11.26 4.28 20.23
C ASN A 178 -11.90 3.68 18.96
N TYR A 179 -11.14 2.99 18.12
CA TYR A 179 -11.65 2.36 16.88
C TYR A 179 -11.87 0.83 16.97
N MET A 180 -12.08 0.28 18.16
CA MET A 180 -12.24 -1.18 18.36
C MET A 180 -13.68 -1.73 18.26
N THR A 181 -14.71 -0.93 18.00
CA THR A 181 -16.10 -1.42 18.15
C THR A 181 -16.80 -1.91 16.88
N ASN A 182 -16.17 -1.95 15.70
CA ASN A 182 -16.88 -2.35 14.46
C ASN A 182 -16.14 -3.34 13.54
N TYR A 183 -15.19 -4.12 14.07
CA TYR A 183 -14.51 -5.17 13.32
C TYR A 183 -14.62 -6.52 14.02
N CYS A 184 -15.83 -7.09 14.03
CA CYS A 184 -16.13 -8.51 14.16
C CYS A 184 -17.16 -8.86 13.09
#